data_AF-A0A9E5RWW4-F1
#
_entry.id   AF-A0A9E5RWW4-F1
#
_cell.length_a   1.000
_cell.length_b   1.000
_cell.length_c   1.000
_cell.angle_alpha   90.00
_cell.angle_beta   90.00
_cell.angle_gamma   90.00
#
_symmetry.space_group_name_H-M   'P 1'
#
loop_
_entity.id
_entity.type
_entity.pdbx_description
1 polymer ?
#
loop_
_entity_poly.entity_id
_entity_poly.type
_entity_poly.pdbx_seq_one_letter_code
_entity_poly.pdbx_strand_id
1 'polypeptide(L)'
;MNQLDLPIVPKPGEVFLYVCLSEIQNMTVTEALSLFEKMGYAPELRYRQSKSDNKVSLYALLKHERHDPESLIDSDYLADEWEALVQQIEPDTAVRCPRGLPKAKPVAA
;
A
#
# COMPACT_ATOMS: atom_id res chain seq x y z
N MET A 1 -9.51 11.17 15.52
CA MET A 1 -8.62 10.74 14.43
C MET A 1 -9.26 9.52 13.79
N ASN A 2 -9.75 9.65 12.56
CA ASN A 2 -10.33 8.50 11.84
C ASN A 2 -9.20 7.49 11.63
N GLN A 3 -9.35 6.33 12.25
CA GLN A 3 -8.44 5.20 12.07
C GLN A 3 -8.46 4.87 10.58
N LEU A 4 -7.37 5.16 9.87
CA LEU A 4 -7.18 4.73 8.50
C LEU A 4 -7.14 3.21 8.55
N ASP A 5 -8.30 2.60 8.33
CA ASP A 5 -8.53 1.17 8.32
C ASP A 5 -7.68 0.59 7.17
N LEU A 6 -6.43 0.22 7.46
CA LEU A 6 -5.52 -0.35 6.47
C LEU A 6 -6.23 -1.54 5.81
N PRO A 7 -6.29 -1.62 4.47
CA PRO A 7 -6.95 -2.72 3.76
C PRO A 7 -6.31 -4.07 4.10
N ILE A 8 -5.06 -4.05 4.55
CA ILE A 8 -4.28 -5.22 4.90
C ILE A 8 -3.43 -4.85 6.13
N VAL A 9 -3.53 -5.66 7.19
CA VAL A 9 -2.55 -5.63 8.29
C VAL A 9 -1.40 -6.53 7.85
N PRO A 10 -0.24 -5.98 7.45
CA PRO A 10 0.86 -6.80 6.97
C PRO A 10 1.38 -7.68 8.09
N LYS A 11 1.59 -8.97 7.81
CA LYS A 11 2.23 -9.90 8.74
C LYS A 11 3.74 -9.65 8.77
N PRO A 12 4.46 -10.10 9.82
CA PRO A 12 5.91 -10.00 9.87
C PRO A 12 6.57 -10.49 8.58
N GLY A 13 7.41 -9.65 7.99
CA GLY A 13 8.08 -9.89 6.70
C GLY A 13 7.27 -9.51 5.45
N GLU A 14 6.00 -9.13 5.56
CA GLU A 14 5.21 -8.69 4.40
C GLU A 14 5.36 -7.19 4.14
N VAL A 15 5.51 -6.82 2.86
CA VAL A 15 5.50 -5.44 2.37
C VAL A 15 4.44 -5.33 1.29
N PHE A 16 3.62 -4.29 1.38
CA PHE A 16 2.63 -3.96 0.36
C PHE A 16 2.95 -2.58 -0.19
N LEU A 17 2.80 -2.41 -1.50
CA LEU A 17 2.70 -1.11 -2.15
C LEU A 17 1.37 -1.08 -2.90
N TYR A 18 0.48 -0.17 -2.53
CA TYR A 18 -0.81 -0.05 -3.19
C TYR A 18 -1.29 1.39 -3.24
N VAL A 19 -2.22 1.66 -4.15
CA VAL A 19 -2.86 2.96 -4.33
C VAL A 19 -4.36 2.84 -4.09
N CYS A 20 -4.93 3.72 -3.27
CA CYS A 20 -6.38 3.85 -3.08
C CYS A 20 -6.99 4.62 -4.25
N LEU A 21 -7.48 3.90 -5.26
CA LEU A 21 -8.04 4.47 -6.48
C LEU A 21 -9.26 5.37 -6.21
N SER A 22 -10.01 5.09 -5.15
CA SER A 22 -11.15 5.92 -4.73
C SER A 22 -10.74 7.25 -4.07
N GLU A 23 -9.48 7.42 -3.70
CA GLU A 23 -8.96 8.65 -3.07
C GLU A 23 -8.23 9.56 -4.07
N ILE A 24 -7.89 9.07 -5.26
CA ILE A 24 -7.23 9.84 -6.31
C ILE A 24 -8.15 10.97 -6.80
N GLN A 25 -7.60 12.18 -6.93
CA GLN A 25 -8.31 13.40 -7.32
C GLN A 25 -7.87 13.95 -8.67
N ASN A 26 -6.64 13.69 -9.09
CA ASN A 26 -6.05 14.27 -10.29
C ASN A 26 -6.20 13.41 -11.57
N MET A 27 -6.71 12.18 -11.47
CA MET A 27 -6.94 11.31 -12.62
C MET A 27 -8.06 10.29 -12.37
N THR A 28 -8.59 9.73 -13.45
CA THR A 28 -9.56 8.64 -13.40
C THR A 28 -8.91 7.30 -13.06
N VAL A 29 -9.73 6.32 -12.68
CA VAL A 29 -9.26 4.95 -12.41
C VAL A 29 -8.54 4.34 -13.61
N THR A 30 -9.06 4.51 -14.83
CA THR A 30 -8.46 3.96 -16.04
C THR A 30 -7.10 4.60 -16.36
N GLU A 31 -6.98 5.91 -16.16
CA GLU A 31 -5.71 6.63 -16.31
C GLU A 31 -4.68 6.17 -15.30
N ALA A 32 -5.08 6.01 -14.03
CA ALA A 32 -4.21 5.50 -12.97
C ALA A 32 -3.70 4.09 -13.29
N LEU A 33 -4.57 3.17 -13.70
CA LEU A 33 -4.16 1.82 -14.08
C LEU A 33 -3.19 1.82 -15.27
N SER A 34 -3.48 2.64 -16.29
CA SER A 34 -2.59 2.79 -17.45
C SER A 34 -1.23 3.39 -17.07
N LEU A 35 -1.20 4.32 -16.12
CA LEU A 35 0.03 4.86 -15.55
C LEU A 35 0.84 3.76 -14.86
N PHE A 36 0.20 2.93 -14.02
CA PHE A 36 0.89 1.86 -13.30
C PHE A 36 1.51 0.83 -14.25
N GLU A 37 0.80 0.44 -15.31
CA GLU A 37 1.33 -0.45 -16.34
C GLU A 37 2.54 0.19 -17.06
N LYS A 38 2.49 1.48 -17.38
CA LYS A 38 3.63 2.22 -17.98
C LYS A 38 4.83 2.31 -17.04
N MET A 39 4.59 2.37 -15.73
CA MET A 39 5.63 2.33 -14.70
C MET A 39 6.19 0.92 -14.45
N GLY A 40 5.66 -0.11 -15.14
CA GLY A 40 6.13 -1.50 -15.05
C GLY A 40 5.44 -2.34 -13.98
N TYR A 41 4.36 -1.85 -13.37
CA TYR A 41 3.55 -2.63 -12.44
C TYR A 41 2.52 -3.49 -13.17
N ALA A 42 2.09 -4.57 -12.53
CA ALA A 42 0.93 -5.36 -12.92
C ALA A 42 -0.16 -5.21 -11.84
N PRO A 43 -0.99 -4.15 -11.90
CA PRO A 43 -1.89 -3.81 -10.80
C PRO A 43 -3.00 -4.86 -10.60
N GLU A 44 -3.12 -5.40 -9.39
CA GLU A 44 -4.27 -6.21 -8.99
C GLU A 44 -5.37 -5.33 -8.40
N LEU A 45 -6.55 -5.31 -9.01
CA LEU A 45 -7.71 -4.61 -8.49
C LEU A 45 -8.29 -5.33 -7.27
N ARG A 46 -8.43 -4.59 -6.17
CA ARG A 46 -9.05 -5.07 -4.92
C ARG A 46 -10.08 -4.06 -4.45
N TYR A 47 -11.09 -4.51 -3.72
CA TYR A 47 -12.07 -3.63 -3.10
C TYR A 47 -12.27 -3.98 -1.63
N ARG A 48 -12.68 -3.01 -0.82
CA ARG A 48 -13.11 -3.21 0.56
C ARG A 48 -14.34 -2.39 0.84
N GLN A 49 -15.27 -2.97 1.58
CA GLN A 49 -16.37 -2.23 2.17
C GLN A 49 -16.00 -1.87 3.62
N SER A 50 -15.99 -0.57 3.91
CA SER A 50 -15.82 -0.05 5.25
C SER A 50 -17.00 -0.47 6.11
N LYS A 51 -16.72 -0.99 7.32
CA LYS A 51 -17.76 -1.44 8.25
C LYS A 51 -18.48 -0.26 8.93
N SER A 52 -17.83 0.90 9.04
CA SER A 52 -18.36 2.04 9.79
C SER A 52 -19.33 2.90 8.98
N ASP A 53 -19.07 3.08 7.67
CA ASP A 53 -19.87 3.96 6.80
C ASP A 53 -20.39 3.26 5.55
N ASN A 54 -20.20 1.94 5.45
CA ASN A 54 -20.65 1.08 4.35
C ASN A 54 -20.11 1.47 2.96
N LYS A 55 -19.10 2.35 2.89
CA LYS A 55 -18.51 2.80 1.63
C LYS A 55 -17.59 1.74 1.05
N VAL A 56 -17.65 1.57 -0.26
CA VAL A 56 -16.73 0.72 -1.02
C VAL A 56 -15.55 1.56 -1.47
N SER A 57 -14.34 1.12 -1.15
CA SER A 57 -13.08 1.68 -1.64
C SER A 57 -12.42 0.70 -2.59
N LEU A 58 -11.92 1.20 -3.72
CA LEU A 58 -11.18 0.46 -4.73
C LEU A 58 -9.69 0.73 -4.59
N TYR A 59 -8.87 -0.30 -4.76
CA TYR A 59 -7.42 -0.25 -4.62
C TYR A 59 -6.75 -0.94 -5.80
N ALA A 60 -5.58 -0.44 -6.18
CA ALA A 60 -4.63 -1.13 -7.05
C ALA A 60 -3.46 -1.61 -6.18
N LEU A 61 -3.34 -2.92 -6.00
CA LEU A 61 -2.16 -3.53 -5.38
C LEU A 61 -1.06 -3.62 -6.44
N LEU A 62 0.06 -2.93 -6.20
CA LEU A 62 1.18 -2.83 -7.13
C LEU A 62 2.30 -3.83 -6.79
N LYS A 63 2.58 -3.98 -5.49
CA LYS A 63 3.51 -4.99 -4.98
C LYS A 63 2.98 -5.64 -3.71
N HIS A 64 3.22 -6.94 -3.61
CA HIS A 64 3.07 -7.72 -2.39
C HIS A 64 4.25 -8.67 -2.30
N GLU A 65 5.16 -8.36 -1.39
CA GLU A 65 6.43 -9.07 -1.26
C GLU A 65 6.59 -9.65 0.13
N ARG A 66 7.28 -10.78 0.19
CA ARG A 66 7.54 -11.50 1.43
C ARG A 66 9.04 -11.63 1.65
N HIS A 67 9.50 -11.02 2.73
CA HIS A 67 10.85 -11.06 3.26
C HIS A 67 10.94 -12.06 4.42
N ASP A 68 12.14 -12.23 4.96
CA ASP A 68 12.33 -12.99 6.19
C ASP A 68 11.52 -12.37 7.35
N PRO A 69 10.56 -13.09 7.96
CA PRO A 69 9.73 -12.58 9.05
C PRO A 69 10.48 -12.18 10.33
N GLU A 70 11.70 -12.68 10.50
CA GLU A 70 12.56 -12.39 11.66
C GLU A 70 13.52 -11.23 11.41
N SER A 71 13.66 -10.79 10.15
CA SER A 71 14.55 -9.71 9.75
C SER A 71 13.84 -8.37 9.72
N LEU A 72 14.56 -7.30 10.09
CA LEU A 72 14.07 -5.95 9.92
C LEU A 72 14.14 -5.57 8.44
N ILE A 73 13.01 -5.15 7.88
CA ILE A 73 12.95 -4.57 6.54
C ILE A 73 13.47 -3.13 6.63
N ASP A 74 14.38 -2.78 5.73
CA ASP A 74 14.98 -1.45 5.66
C ASP A 74 13.89 -0.35 5.65
N SER A 75 14.12 0.76 6.36
CA SER A 75 13.21 1.92 6.35
C SER A 75 13.05 2.50 4.96
N ASP A 76 14.07 2.39 4.12
CA ASP A 76 14.12 3.01 2.79
C ASP A 76 13.66 2.03 1.70
N TYR A 77 13.24 0.81 2.09
CA TYR A 77 12.73 -0.18 1.15
C TYR A 77 11.51 0.34 0.38
N LEU A 78 11.61 0.38 -0.96
CA LEU A 78 10.63 0.97 -1.89
C LEU A 78 10.43 2.50 -1.75
N ALA A 79 11.35 3.23 -1.12
CA ALA A 79 11.25 4.69 -1.00
C ALA A 79 11.19 5.38 -2.37
N ASP A 80 12.10 5.03 -3.28
CA ASP A 80 12.14 5.61 -4.64
C ASP A 80 10.87 5.30 -5.44
N GLU A 81 10.33 4.09 -5.31
CA GLU A 81 9.09 3.68 -5.98
C GLU A 81 7.87 4.41 -5.43
N TRP A 82 7.81 4.58 -4.10
CA TRP A 82 6.78 5.37 -3.45
C TRP A 82 6.87 6.84 -3.87
N GLU A 83 8.08 7.41 -3.90
CA GLU A 83 8.31 8.79 -4.33
C GLU A 83 7.87 9.01 -5.79
N ALA A 84 8.24 8.10 -6.69
CA ALA A 84 7.82 8.16 -8.09
C ALA A 84 6.30 8.12 -8.26
N LEU A 85 5.58 7.38 -7.40
CA LEU A 85 4.12 7.32 -7.41
C LEU A 85 3.48 8.61 -6.89
N VAL A 86 3.95 9.15 -5.76
CA VAL A 86 3.37 10.38 -5.18
C VAL A 86 3.66 11.63 -6.00
N GLN A 87 4.71 11.62 -6.82
CA GLN A 87 4.96 12.68 -7.81
C GLN A 87 3.90 12.72 -8.93
N GLN A 88 3.15 11.64 -9.14
CA GLN A 88 2.14 11.52 -10.19
C GLN A 88 0.71 11.48 -9.64
N ILE A 89 0.52 11.14 -8.37
CA ILE A 89 -0.79 10.92 -7.75
C ILE A 89 -1.10 12.01 -6.72
N GLU A 90 -2.29 12.60 -6.82
CA GLU A 90 -2.81 13.50 -5.81
C GLU A 90 -4.11 12.96 -5.20
N PRO A 91 -4.28 13.00 -3.87
CA PRO A 91 -3.27 13.36 -2.87
C PRO A 91 -2.22 12.25 -2.69
N ASP A 92 -1.04 12.61 -2.21
CA ASP A 92 0.04 11.68 -1.84
C ASP A 92 -0.44 10.58 -0.87
N THR A 93 -1.40 10.90 0.00
CA THR A 93 -2.03 9.97 0.96
C THR A 93 -2.76 8.79 0.31
N ALA A 94 -3.05 8.87 -1.00
CA ALA A 94 -3.62 7.76 -1.75
C ALA A 94 -2.59 6.63 -1.97
N VAL A 95 -1.28 6.91 -1.91
CA VAL A 95 -0.20 5.94 -2.06
C VAL A 95 0.25 5.43 -0.70
N ARG A 96 0.19 4.12 -0.48
CA ARG A 96 0.43 3.51 0.83
C ARG A 96 1.40 2.34 0.74
N CYS A 97 2.33 2.30 1.68
CA CYS A 97 3.36 1.26 1.75
C CYS A 97 3.47 0.64 3.16
N PRO A 98 2.43 -0.04 3.69
CA PRO A 98 2.52 -0.64 5.02
C PRO A 98 3.48 -1.84 5.03
N ARG A 99 4.19 -2.00 6.15
CA ARG A 99 5.18 -3.06 6.36
C ARG A 99 4.88 -3.81 7.65
N GLY A 100 5.04 -5.12 7.62
CA GLY A 100 4.86 -5.98 8.78
C GLY A 100 6.08 -5.93 9.67
N LEU A 101 5.89 -5.55 10.93
CA LEU A 101 6.97 -5.51 11.91
C LEU A 101 7.48 -6.93 12.19
N PRO A 102 8.80 -7.12 12.38
CA PRO A 102 9.36 -8.41 12.74
C PRO A 102 8.77 -8.88 14.07
N LYS A 103 8.70 -10.21 14.26
CA LYS A 103 8.27 -10.76 15.54
C LYS A 103 9.23 -10.29 16.64
N ALA A 104 8.70 -9.66 17.69
CA ALA A 104 9.52 -9.34 18.84
C ALA A 104 10.11 -10.64 19.41
N LYS A 105 11.45 -10.75 19.42
CA LYS A 105 12.09 -11.81 20.21
C LYS A 105 11.75 -11.54 21.68
N PRO A 106 11.24 -12.52 22.43
CA PRO A 106 11.05 -12.34 23.86
C PRO A 106 12.39 -11.94 24.47
N VAL A 107 12.43 -10.79 25.13
CA VAL A 107 13.59 -10.39 25.93
C VAL A 107 13.72 -11.44 27.02
N ALA A 108 14.82 -12.21 27.00
CA ALA A 108 15.12 -13.13 28.09
C ALA A 108 15.23 -12.31 29.38
N ALA A 109 14.37 -12.62 30.35
CA ALA A 109 14.40 -12.07 31.70
C ALA A 109 15.57 -12.65 32.50
#